data_AF-A5G9X9-F1
#
_entry.id   AF-A5G9X9-F1
#
_cell.length_a   1.000
_cell.length_b   1.000
_cell.length_c   1.000
_cell.angle_alpha   90.00
_cell.angle_beta   90.00
_cell.angle_gamma   90.00
#
_symmetry.space_group_name_H-M   'P 1'
#
loop_
_entity.id
_entity.type
_entity.pdbx_description
1 polymer ?
#
loop_
_entity_poly.entity_id
_entity_poly.type
_entity_poly.pdbx_seq_one_letter_code
_entity_poly.pdbx_strand_id
1 'polypeptide(L)'
;MAREYKDGEQCPLCIGKLKETSVTEKFTYKGKELEYPGYIVHECDRCGEQFVGKKTMKASAKRLRDFYREVDGLLTSCQIKEIRLKLGLNQGAASELLGGGAKSFARYENCDVIQSEAMDNLLRVLKDSPDLLKVIENKNKPTSTTVIQFQAKFGQVIQGTLVVNYGK
;
A
#
# COMPACT_ATOMS: atom_id res chain seq x y z
N MET A 1 -18.60 0.56 5.17
CA MET A 1 -18.00 -0.35 4.16
C MET A 1 -18.69 -0.07 2.84
N ALA A 2 -17.96 0.08 1.72
CA ALA A 2 -18.58 0.30 0.41
C ALA A 2 -19.50 -0.88 0.04
N ARG A 3 -20.72 -0.57 -0.39
CA ARG A 3 -21.75 -1.53 -0.84
C ARG A 3 -21.51 -1.89 -2.32
N GLU A 4 -21.97 -3.05 -2.74
CA GLU A 4 -22.10 -3.39 -4.15
C GLU A 4 -23.52 -3.04 -4.62
N TYR A 5 -23.63 -2.39 -5.77
CA TYR A 5 -24.91 -2.03 -6.38
C TYR A 5 -25.17 -2.95 -7.58
N LYS A 6 -26.44 -3.22 -7.86
CA LYS A 6 -26.85 -4.04 -9.01
C LYS A 6 -27.77 -3.25 -9.92
N ASP A 7 -27.77 -3.61 -11.20
CA ASP A 7 -28.77 -3.12 -12.15
C ASP A 7 -30.19 -3.47 -11.68
N GLY A 8 -31.09 -2.50 -11.75
CA GLY A 8 -32.48 -2.59 -11.31
C GLY A 8 -32.70 -2.52 -9.80
N GLU A 9 -31.66 -2.34 -8.98
CA GLU A 9 -31.77 -2.19 -7.53
C GLU A 9 -32.44 -0.86 -7.14
N GLN A 10 -33.15 -0.83 -6.02
CA GLN A 10 -33.76 0.41 -5.52
C GLN A 10 -32.69 1.38 -5.01
N CYS A 11 -32.79 2.63 -5.45
CA CYS A 11 -31.91 3.71 -5.02
C CYS A 11 -31.95 3.88 -3.49
N PRO A 12 -30.80 3.99 -2.81
CA PRO A 12 -30.78 4.17 -1.35
C PRO A 12 -31.24 5.56 -0.89
N LEU A 13 -31.30 6.54 -1.78
CA LEU A 13 -31.72 7.92 -1.47
C LEU A 13 -33.17 8.23 -1.86
N CYS A 14 -33.77 7.43 -2.74
CA CYS A 14 -35.14 7.63 -3.18
C CYS A 14 -35.85 6.29 -3.48
N ILE A 15 -36.88 6.30 -4.33
CA ILE A 15 -37.62 5.09 -4.74
C ILE A 15 -37.35 4.69 -6.19
N GLY A 16 -36.44 5.40 -6.87
CA GLY A 16 -36.07 5.11 -8.26
C GLY A 16 -35.24 3.83 -8.38
N LYS A 17 -35.00 3.40 -9.61
CA LYS A 17 -34.16 2.23 -9.93
C LYS A 17 -32.79 2.67 -10.40
N LEU A 18 -31.79 1.89 -10.03
CA LEU A 18 -30.42 2.08 -10.46
C LEU A 18 -30.22 1.40 -11.82
N LYS A 19 -29.59 2.12 -12.75
CA LYS A 19 -29.18 1.61 -14.05
C LYS A 19 -27.66 1.58 -14.16
N GLU A 20 -27.12 0.43 -14.47
CA GLU A 20 -25.68 0.30 -14.71
C GLU A 20 -25.28 1.02 -16.01
N THR A 21 -24.30 1.92 -15.91
CA THR A 21 -23.76 2.68 -17.03
C THR A 21 -22.24 2.69 -16.95
N SER A 22 -21.58 2.58 -18.11
CA SER A 22 -20.13 2.66 -18.22
C SER A 22 -19.74 4.05 -18.70
N VAL A 23 -18.98 4.77 -17.90
CA VAL A 23 -18.52 6.14 -18.20
C VAL A 23 -16.99 6.21 -18.24
N THR A 24 -16.45 7.29 -18.82
CA THR A 24 -15.02 7.59 -18.71
C THR A 24 -14.84 8.61 -17.60
N GLU A 25 -14.26 8.17 -16.50
CA GLU A 25 -14.01 9.01 -15.33
C GLU A 25 -12.65 9.69 -15.45
N LYS A 26 -12.54 10.97 -15.10
CA LYS A 26 -11.27 11.70 -15.10
C LYS A 26 -10.81 11.98 -13.68
N PHE A 27 -9.61 11.54 -13.33
CA PHE A 27 -8.98 11.84 -12.05
C PHE A 27 -7.85 12.86 -12.23
N THR A 28 -7.85 13.91 -11.43
CA THR A 28 -6.81 14.96 -11.49
C THR A 28 -5.96 14.95 -10.23
N TYR A 29 -4.64 14.99 -10.37
CA TYR A 29 -3.70 15.10 -9.26
C TYR A 29 -2.45 15.89 -9.67
N LYS A 30 -2.11 16.94 -8.89
CA LYS A 30 -1.00 17.87 -9.16
C LYS A 30 -0.95 18.38 -10.61
N GLY A 31 -2.11 18.69 -11.20
CA GLY A 31 -2.22 19.20 -12.57
C GLY A 31 -2.02 18.15 -13.68
N LYS A 32 -1.84 16.87 -13.33
CA LYS A 32 -1.90 15.76 -14.28
C LYS A 32 -3.27 15.10 -14.23
N GLU A 33 -3.72 14.59 -15.37
CA GLU A 33 -5.00 13.92 -15.50
C GLU A 33 -4.81 12.45 -15.87
N LEU A 34 -5.67 11.59 -15.30
CA LEU A 34 -5.81 10.18 -15.63
C LEU A 34 -7.23 9.94 -16.10
N GLU A 35 -7.38 9.54 -17.36
CA GLU A 35 -8.64 9.05 -17.89
C GLU A 35 -8.79 7.55 -17.61
N TYR A 36 -9.88 7.20 -16.93
CA TYR A 36 -10.27 5.83 -16.64
C TYR A 36 -11.52 5.47 -17.48
N PRO A 37 -11.34 4.89 -18.67
CA PRO A 37 -12.46 4.38 -19.45
C PRO A 37 -13.05 3.14 -18.77
N GLY A 38 -14.35 2.91 -18.97
CA GLY A 38 -15.01 1.72 -18.45
C GLY A 38 -15.33 1.80 -16.95
N TYR A 39 -15.43 3.01 -16.38
CA TYR A 39 -15.81 3.22 -15.00
C TYR A 39 -17.30 2.91 -14.83
N ILE A 40 -17.62 1.82 -14.11
CA ILE A 40 -19.01 1.38 -13.93
C ILE A 40 -19.65 2.18 -12.79
N VAL A 41 -20.70 2.93 -13.14
CA VAL A 41 -21.55 3.69 -12.22
C VAL A 41 -22.99 3.21 -12.32
N HIS A 42 -23.72 3.33 -11.23
CA HIS A 42 -25.15 3.03 -11.18
C HIS A 42 -25.90 4.34 -10.98
N GLU A 43 -26.57 4.80 -12.03
CA GLU A 43 -27.31 6.07 -12.01
C GLU A 43 -28.77 5.82 -11.70
N CYS A 44 -29.34 6.62 -10.80
CA CYS A 44 -30.77 6.53 -10.49
C CYS A 44 -31.60 7.25 -11.55
N ASP A 45 -32.58 6.53 -12.12
CA ASP A 45 -33.53 7.05 -13.12
C ASP A 45 -34.43 8.20 -12.64
N ARG A 46 -34.53 8.41 -11.33
CA ARG A 46 -35.40 9.41 -10.72
C ARG A 46 -34.65 10.63 -10.19
N CYS A 47 -33.58 10.42 -9.44
CA CYS A 47 -32.83 11.51 -8.79
C CYS A 47 -31.51 11.86 -9.48
N GLY A 48 -31.07 11.06 -10.47
CA GLY A 48 -29.82 11.29 -11.19
C GLY A 48 -28.54 11.00 -10.38
N GLU A 49 -28.67 10.55 -9.13
CA GLU A 49 -27.51 10.26 -8.29
C GLU A 49 -26.75 9.04 -8.81
N GLN A 50 -25.43 9.13 -8.79
CA GLN A 50 -24.53 8.07 -9.26
C GLN A 50 -23.88 7.35 -8.08
N PHE A 51 -23.96 6.03 -8.10
CA PHE A 51 -23.36 5.17 -7.08
C PHE A 51 -22.28 4.30 -7.69
N VAL A 52 -21.16 4.16 -6.99
CA VAL A 52 -20.05 3.31 -7.43
C VAL A 52 -20.01 2.05 -6.60
N GLY A 53 -20.04 0.90 -7.26
CA GLY A 53 -19.89 -0.40 -6.63
C GLY A 53 -18.49 -0.64 -6.07
N LYS A 54 -18.41 -1.46 -5.02
CA LYS A 54 -17.13 -1.84 -4.38
C LYS A 54 -16.13 -2.45 -5.38
N LYS A 55 -16.58 -3.23 -6.36
CA LYS A 55 -15.73 -3.78 -7.42
C LYS A 55 -15.03 -2.69 -8.22
N THR A 56 -15.79 -1.72 -8.75
CA THR A 56 -15.26 -0.61 -9.54
C THR A 56 -14.32 0.26 -8.72
N MET A 57 -14.70 0.58 -7.47
CA MET A 57 -13.82 1.32 -6.55
C MET A 57 -12.50 0.59 -6.32
N LYS A 58 -12.51 -0.73 -6.11
CA LYS A 58 -11.29 -1.50 -5.90
C LYS A 58 -10.41 -1.57 -7.14
N ALA A 59 -11.00 -1.73 -8.33
CA ALA A 59 -10.27 -1.79 -9.59
C ALA A 59 -9.62 -0.45 -9.93
N SER A 60 -10.39 0.64 -9.86
CA SER A 60 -9.91 2.00 -10.11
C SER A 60 -8.85 2.44 -9.11
N ALA A 61 -9.01 2.12 -7.81
CA ALA A 61 -8.06 2.51 -6.78
C ALA A 61 -6.64 1.97 -7.01
N LYS A 62 -6.49 0.80 -7.65
CA LYS A 62 -5.16 0.28 -8.01
C LYS A 62 -4.47 1.17 -9.03
N ARG A 63 -5.16 1.46 -10.14
CA ARG A 63 -4.66 2.31 -11.22
C ARG A 63 -4.41 3.73 -10.74
N LEU A 64 -5.29 4.25 -9.89
CA LEU A 64 -5.16 5.59 -9.31
C LEU A 64 -3.93 5.71 -8.40
N ARG A 65 -3.61 4.68 -7.61
CA ARG A 65 -2.41 4.70 -6.75
C ARG A 65 -1.11 4.63 -7.54
N ASP A 66 -1.05 3.85 -8.62
CA ASP A 66 0.13 3.87 -9.50
C ASP A 66 0.24 5.18 -10.27
N PHE A 67 -0.88 5.77 -10.70
CA PHE A 67 -0.87 7.12 -11.25
C PHE A 67 -0.30 8.14 -10.26
N TYR A 68 -0.72 8.12 -8.98
CA TYR A 68 -0.15 9.01 -7.97
C TYR A 68 1.34 8.79 -7.76
N ARG A 69 1.82 7.53 -7.78
CA ARG A 69 3.26 7.24 -7.72
C ARG A 69 4.00 7.86 -8.90
N GLU A 70 3.50 7.70 -10.12
CA GLU A 70 4.11 8.27 -11.32
C GLU A 70 4.14 9.80 -11.28
N VAL A 71 3.07 10.43 -10.79
CA VAL A 71 3.02 11.87 -10.61
C VAL A 71 4.05 12.34 -9.59
N ASP A 72 4.20 11.61 -8.50
CA ASP A 72 5.13 11.93 -7.40
C ASP A 72 6.56 11.41 -7.63
N GLY A 73 6.83 10.76 -8.77
CA GLY A 73 8.15 10.22 -9.11
C GLY A 73 8.55 8.97 -8.32
N LEU A 74 7.60 8.32 -7.64
CA LEU A 74 7.78 7.08 -6.89
C LEU A 74 7.72 5.85 -7.79
N LEU A 75 8.30 4.75 -7.32
CA LEU A 75 8.26 3.45 -8.00
C LEU A 75 6.82 2.92 -8.07
N THR A 76 6.40 2.46 -9.24
CA THR A 76 5.12 1.78 -9.43
C THR A 76 5.13 0.39 -8.79
N SER A 77 3.94 -0.17 -8.55
CA SER A 77 3.80 -1.54 -8.05
C SER A 77 4.59 -2.58 -8.88
N CYS A 78 4.57 -2.45 -10.21
CA CYS A 78 5.31 -3.31 -11.12
C CYS A 78 6.82 -3.14 -10.96
N GLN A 79 7.31 -1.90 -10.87
CA GLN A 79 8.73 -1.62 -10.67
C GLN A 79 9.24 -2.16 -9.33
N ILE A 80 8.46 -2.03 -8.25
CA ILE A 80 8.79 -2.61 -6.94
C ILE A 80 8.92 -4.13 -7.05
N LYS A 81 7.97 -4.79 -7.73
CA LYS A 81 8.00 -6.24 -7.97
C LYS A 81 9.25 -6.65 -8.74
N GLU A 82 9.58 -5.93 -9.81
CA GLU A 82 10.76 -6.20 -10.64
C GLU A 82 12.05 -6.06 -9.85
N ILE A 83 12.19 -4.99 -9.05
CA ILE A 83 13.37 -4.78 -8.19
C ILE A 83 13.49 -5.93 -7.19
N ARG A 84 12.41 -6.30 -6.50
CA ARG A 84 12.42 -7.40 -5.54
C ARG A 84 12.87 -8.72 -6.19
N LEU A 85 12.34 -9.02 -7.37
CA LEU A 85 12.71 -10.24 -8.11
C LEU A 85 14.18 -10.22 -8.57
N LYS A 86 14.71 -9.06 -8.98
CA LYS A 86 16.13 -8.88 -9.31
C LYS A 86 17.04 -9.11 -8.10
N LEU A 87 16.57 -8.78 -6.90
CA LEU A 87 17.27 -9.06 -5.64
C LEU A 87 17.16 -10.53 -5.20
N GLY A 88 16.43 -11.39 -5.92
CA GLY A 88 16.25 -12.80 -5.56
C GLY A 88 15.36 -13.02 -4.33
N LEU A 89 14.60 -12.01 -3.91
CA LEU A 89 13.79 -12.07 -2.69
C LEU A 89 12.34 -12.46 -2.99
N ASN A 90 11.74 -13.28 -2.13
CA ASN A 90 10.27 -13.39 -2.08
C ASN A 90 9.68 -12.23 -1.24
N GLN A 91 8.36 -12.03 -1.26
CA GLN A 91 7.71 -10.92 -0.55
C GLN A 91 7.96 -10.93 0.96
N GLY A 92 7.98 -12.12 1.58
CA GLY A 92 8.23 -12.28 3.01
C GLY A 92 9.68 -11.93 3.36
N ALA A 93 10.63 -12.51 2.63
CA ALA A 93 12.05 -12.22 2.78
C ALA A 93 12.33 -10.72 2.59
N ALA A 94 11.76 -10.08 1.57
CA ALA A 94 11.90 -8.64 1.37
C ALA A 94 11.32 -7.81 2.52
N SER A 95 10.17 -8.22 3.07
CA SER A 95 9.54 -7.55 4.21
C SER A 95 10.35 -7.70 5.50
N GLU A 96 11.02 -8.83 5.68
CA GLU A 96 11.90 -9.12 6.83
C GLU A 96 13.22 -8.36 6.72
N LEU A 97 13.84 -8.39 5.54
CA LEU A 97 15.15 -7.78 5.31
C LEU A 97 15.09 -6.25 5.22
N LEU A 98 14.15 -5.73 4.42
CA LEU A 98 14.05 -4.29 4.12
C LEU A 98 13.06 -3.59 5.06
N GLY A 99 12.22 -4.35 5.76
CA GLY A 99 11.25 -3.84 6.72
C GLY A 99 9.88 -3.49 6.11
N GLY A 100 9.19 -2.57 6.77
CA GLY A 100 7.80 -2.19 6.44
C GLY A 100 6.73 -3.13 7.03
N GLY A 101 7.14 -4.20 7.72
CA GLY A 101 6.26 -5.19 8.33
C GLY A 101 5.88 -6.33 7.39
N ALA A 102 5.44 -7.46 7.96
CA ALA A 102 5.35 -8.77 7.29
C ALA A 102 4.56 -8.85 5.96
N LYS A 103 3.73 -7.85 5.64
CA LYS A 103 2.91 -7.81 4.42
C LYS A 103 3.15 -6.56 3.56
N SER A 104 4.25 -5.83 3.80
CA SER A 104 4.54 -4.56 3.12
C SER A 104 4.65 -4.75 1.61
N PHE A 105 5.53 -5.65 1.16
CA PHE A 105 5.76 -5.92 -0.26
C PHE A 105 4.51 -6.45 -0.96
N ALA A 106 3.74 -7.32 -0.30
CA ALA A 106 2.45 -7.77 -0.83
C ALA A 106 1.48 -6.60 -1.04
N ARG A 107 1.44 -5.62 -0.13
CA ARG A 107 0.57 -4.43 -0.26
C ARG A 107 1.10 -3.44 -1.31
N TYR A 108 2.41 -3.29 -1.44
CA TYR A 108 3.00 -2.43 -2.47
C TYR A 108 2.69 -2.96 -3.87
N GLU A 109 2.94 -4.26 -4.08
CA GLU A 109 2.75 -4.94 -5.38
C GLU A 109 1.28 -5.11 -5.77
N ASN A 110 0.37 -5.20 -4.80
CA ASN A 110 -1.06 -5.22 -5.07
C ASN A 110 -1.68 -3.83 -5.26
N CYS A 111 -0.86 -2.77 -5.16
CA CYS A 111 -1.30 -1.38 -5.08
C CYS A 111 -2.36 -1.24 -3.99
N ASP A 112 -2.16 -1.73 -2.77
CA ASP A 112 -3.06 -1.47 -1.64
C ASP A 112 -2.62 -0.23 -0.87
N VAL A 113 -1.31 0.01 -0.80
CA VAL A 113 -0.70 1.18 -0.15
C VAL A 113 0.47 1.69 -1.00
N ILE A 114 0.76 2.98 -0.87
CA ILE A 114 1.96 3.61 -1.42
C ILE A 114 3.09 3.45 -0.39
N GLN A 115 4.30 3.14 -0.86
CA GLN A 115 5.50 3.01 -0.05
C GLN A 115 5.95 4.37 0.50
N SER A 116 6.71 4.36 1.59
CA SER A 116 7.37 5.60 2.06
C SER A 116 8.50 5.99 1.11
N GLU A 117 8.84 7.28 1.09
CA GLU A 117 10.00 7.78 0.32
C GLU A 117 11.30 7.08 0.72
N ALA A 118 11.49 6.77 2.00
CA ALA A 118 12.65 6.03 2.48
C ALA A 118 12.73 4.62 1.86
N MET A 119 11.60 3.91 1.77
CA MET A 119 11.54 2.60 1.11
C MET A 119 11.76 2.72 -0.40
N ASP A 120 11.21 3.76 -1.04
CA ASP A 120 11.43 4.04 -2.45
C ASP A 120 12.92 4.23 -2.78
N ASN A 121 13.59 5.10 -2.02
CA ASN A 121 15.02 5.38 -2.15
C ASN A 121 15.86 4.13 -1.90
N LEU A 122 15.53 3.35 -0.86
CA LEU A 122 16.22 2.10 -0.56
C LEU A 122 16.13 1.11 -1.74
N LEU A 123 14.93 0.94 -2.31
CA LEU A 123 14.73 0.05 -3.45
C LEU A 123 15.51 0.53 -4.69
N ARG A 124 15.63 1.85 -4.91
CA ARG A 124 16.45 2.39 -6.01
C ARG A 124 17.93 2.11 -5.81
N VAL A 125 18.45 2.35 -4.62
CA VAL A 125 19.86 2.05 -4.28
C VAL A 125 20.14 0.57 -4.48
N LEU A 126 19.26 -0.32 -4.00
CA LEU A 126 19.43 -1.77 -4.16
C LEU A 126 19.26 -2.24 -5.59
N LYS A 127 18.40 -1.58 -6.39
CA LYS A 127 18.27 -1.85 -7.82
C LYS A 127 19.59 -1.58 -8.55
N ASP A 128 20.24 -0.46 -8.23
CA ASP A 128 21.47 -0.03 -8.92
C ASP A 128 22.72 -0.73 -8.36
N SER A 129 22.70 -1.15 -7.10
CA SER A 129 23.79 -1.88 -6.44
C SER A 129 23.26 -3.05 -5.58
N PRO A 130 22.87 -4.17 -6.20
CA PRO A 130 22.31 -5.34 -5.51
C PRO A 130 23.22 -5.92 -4.41
N ASP A 131 24.54 -5.81 -4.56
CA ASP A 131 25.51 -6.27 -3.56
C ASP A 131 25.38 -5.59 -2.20
N LEU A 132 24.80 -4.39 -2.14
CA LEU A 132 24.55 -3.67 -0.89
C LEU A 132 23.51 -4.35 0.00
N LEU A 133 22.75 -5.32 -0.53
CA LEU A 133 21.84 -6.13 0.27
C LEU A 133 22.56 -6.81 1.45
N LYS A 134 23.83 -7.22 1.26
CA LYS A 134 24.69 -7.82 2.29
C LYS A 134 24.91 -6.90 3.50
N VAL A 135 24.89 -5.58 3.29
CA VAL A 135 25.01 -4.59 4.37
C VAL A 135 23.82 -4.70 5.32
N ILE A 136 22.63 -4.91 4.77
CA ILE A 136 21.37 -5.02 5.51
C ILE A 136 21.27 -6.42 6.17
N GLU A 137 21.66 -7.47 5.47
CA GLU A 137 21.70 -8.84 6.01
C GLU A 137 22.61 -8.95 7.25
N ASN A 138 23.76 -8.28 7.23
CA ASN A 138 24.71 -8.30 8.34
C ASN A 138 24.19 -7.58 9.58
N LYS A 139 23.29 -6.61 9.41
CA LYS A 139 22.56 -6.00 10.53
C LYS A 139 21.60 -7.01 11.13
N ASN A 140 20.78 -7.72 10.35
CA ASN A 140 19.73 -8.59 10.92
C ASN A 140 20.24 -9.88 11.60
N LYS A 141 21.55 -10.15 11.59
CA LYS A 141 22.13 -11.24 12.39
C LYS A 141 22.17 -10.82 13.87
N PRO A 142 21.40 -11.48 14.77
CA PRO A 142 21.47 -11.18 16.20
C PRO A 142 22.89 -11.48 16.67
N THR A 143 23.64 -10.43 16.99
CA THR A 143 25.05 -10.59 17.38
C THR A 143 25.20 -10.62 18.90
N SER A 144 24.27 -10.00 19.62
CA SER A 144 24.23 -10.03 21.08
C SER A 144 22.86 -9.68 21.63
N THR A 145 22.43 -10.42 22.64
CA THR A 145 21.27 -10.09 23.46
C THR A 145 21.71 -9.23 24.63
N THR A 146 21.21 -7.99 24.69
CA THR A 146 21.48 -7.08 25.81
C THR A 146 20.26 -7.02 26.72
N VAL A 147 20.47 -7.30 28.01
CA VAL A 147 19.47 -7.10 29.06
C VAL A 147 19.66 -5.69 29.59
N ILE A 148 18.71 -4.80 29.30
CA ILE A 148 18.69 -3.45 29.87
C ILE A 148 17.87 -3.52 31.15
N GLN A 149 18.54 -3.28 32.28
CA GLN A 149 17.88 -3.08 33.57
C GLN A 149 17.55 -1.59 33.72
N PHE A 150 16.31 -1.29 34.11
CA PHE A 150 15.91 0.09 34.39
C PHE A 150 15.00 0.15 35.61
N GLN A 151 15.05 1.29 36.30
CA GLN A 151 14.21 1.59 37.45
C GLN A 151 13.11 2.57 37.03
N ALA A 152 11.85 2.13 37.04
CA ALA A 152 10.72 3.01 36.85
C ALA A 152 10.32 3.65 38.20
N LYS A 153 10.32 4.99 38.29
CA LYS A 153 9.76 5.71 39.43
C LYS A 153 8.25 5.91 39.25
N PHE A 154 7.45 4.93 39.66
CA PHE A 154 6.03 5.13 39.93
C PHE A 154 5.62 4.37 41.18
N GLY A 155 5.75 5.01 42.34
CA GLY A 155 5.17 4.56 43.62
C GLY A 155 5.72 3.27 44.25
N GLN A 156 6.27 2.36 43.45
CA GLN A 156 6.99 1.14 43.85
C GLN A 156 8.06 0.88 42.78
N VAL A 157 9.29 0.58 43.22
CA VAL A 157 10.41 0.29 42.31
C VAL A 157 10.15 -1.06 41.65
N ILE A 158 9.72 -1.07 40.39
CA ILE A 158 9.64 -2.30 39.59
C ILE A 158 10.94 -2.41 38.80
N GLN A 159 11.71 -3.48 39.05
CA GLN A 159 12.85 -3.85 38.19
C GLN A 159 12.33 -4.50 36.92
N GLY A 160 12.47 -3.81 35.79
CA GLY A 160 12.14 -4.34 34.47
C GLY A 160 13.39 -4.81 33.73
N THR A 161 13.26 -5.92 33.02
CA THR A 161 14.27 -6.40 32.05
C THR A 161 13.74 -6.16 30.65
N LEU A 162 14.44 -5.34 29.87
CA LEU A 162 14.21 -5.24 28.43
C LEU A 162 15.27 -6.05 27.70
N VAL A 163 14.83 -7.09 27.00
CA VAL A 163 15.70 -7.89 26.11
C VAL A 163 15.75 -7.19 24.76
N VAL A 164 16.91 -6.64 24.41
CA VAL A 164 17.13 -6.02 23.11
C VAL A 164 18.08 -6.88 22.30
N ASN A 165 17.61 -7.31 21.12
CA ASN A 165 18.45 -7.98 20.14
C ASN A 165 18.96 -6.92 19.17
N TYR A 166 20.25 -6.58 19.30
CA TYR A 166 20.88 -5.66 18.37
C TYR A 166 21.42 -6.42 17.15
N GLY A 167 21.06 -5.89 15.99
CA GLY A 167 21.84 -6.02 14.78
C GLY A 167 22.94 -4.97 14.76
N LYS A 168 24.16 -5.33 14.34
CA LYS A 168 25.32 -4.42 14.34
C LYS A 168 25.02 -3.02 13.81
#